data_AF-A0A8S4H2N1-F1
#
_entry.id   AF-A0A8S4H2N1-F1
#
_cell.length_a   1.000
_cell.length_b   1.000
_cell.length_c   1.000
_cell.angle_alpha   90.00
_cell.angle_beta   90.00
_cell.angle_gamma   90.00
#
_symmetry.space_group_name_H-M   'P 1'
#
loop_
_entity.id
_entity.type
_entity.pdbx_description
1 polymer ?
#
loop_
_entity_poly.entity_id
_entity_poly.type
_entity_poly.pdbx_seq_one_letter_code
_entity_poly.pdbx_strand_id
1 'polypeptide(L)'
;MAIKEDREGGGDGVEADDLEGGCPWGPLVGSDADIDPKAKRPWPKRGHTWEELVEMMNDGSEGALAKLIRFKDEALKYRAFRASIKGPMTDYLLAVKLRYATDPDRSTDGHIVLAEGALEQPPPADIDGGRYMPALRGRRVVWTVNDFPYAMAPGVEHHVLWSDGPLTRSQLCAVASAEREGYKWGYFVNPPSLQSVREIWHAHVLSVRGQPPGCALEGGGRTTPPRHRGLPSGLREDT
;
A
#
# COMPACT_ATOMS: atom_id res chain seq x y z
N MET A 1 -38.22 52.58 18.85
CA MET A 1 -37.99 51.17 19.22
C MET A 1 -36.97 50.61 18.25
N ALA A 2 -35.73 50.49 18.67
CA ALA A 2 -34.64 49.91 17.89
C ALA A 2 -34.16 48.68 18.66
N ILE A 3 -34.23 47.51 18.03
CA ILE A 3 -33.76 46.25 18.58
C ILE A 3 -32.35 46.05 18.03
N LYS A 4 -31.35 46.11 18.92
CA LYS A 4 -30.00 45.62 18.65
C LYS A 4 -30.03 44.10 18.81
N GLU A 5 -29.60 43.37 17.79
CA GLU A 5 -29.21 41.98 17.92
C GLU A 5 -27.69 41.90 17.78
N ASP A 6 -27.06 41.52 18.88
CA ASP A 6 -25.66 41.12 18.96
C ASP A 6 -25.53 39.70 18.39
N ARG A 7 -24.54 39.48 17.52
CA ARG A 7 -24.13 38.14 17.14
C ARG A 7 -22.60 38.07 17.05
N GLU A 8 -22.02 37.64 18.15
CA GLU A 8 -20.64 37.15 18.22
C GLU A 8 -20.57 35.80 17.49
N GLY A 9 -19.68 35.71 16.50
CA GLY A 9 -19.34 34.48 15.80
C GLY A 9 -17.83 34.33 15.79
N GLY A 10 -17.29 33.70 16.84
CA GLY A 10 -15.91 33.23 16.88
C GLY A 10 -15.73 32.04 15.95
N GLY A 11 -14.92 32.21 14.91
CA GLY A 11 -14.41 31.12 14.09
C GLY A 11 -12.94 30.89 14.45
N ASP A 12 -12.68 29.80 15.18
CA ASP A 12 -11.33 29.28 15.37
C ASP A 12 -10.82 28.81 14.00
N GLY A 13 -9.87 29.59 13.46
CA GLY A 13 -9.06 29.18 12.33
C GLY A 13 -8.09 28.11 12.78
N VAL A 14 -8.29 26.88 12.34
CA VAL A 14 -7.28 25.82 12.44
C VAL A 14 -6.36 26.01 11.24
N GLU A 15 -5.18 26.58 11.48
CA GLU A 15 -4.09 26.69 10.51
C GLU A 15 -3.72 25.30 10.00
N ALA A 16 -3.90 25.09 8.70
CA ALA A 16 -3.43 23.94 7.97
C ALA A 16 -2.01 24.23 7.43
N ASP A 17 -1.04 24.30 8.34
CA ASP A 17 0.37 24.38 8.00
C ASP A 17 1.06 23.08 8.42
N ASP A 18 1.34 22.20 7.45
CA ASP A 18 2.46 21.22 7.45
C ASP A 18 2.34 20.23 6.26
N LEU A 19 2.20 20.74 5.03
CA LEU A 19 2.31 19.93 3.81
C LEU A 19 3.23 20.59 2.75
N GLU A 20 4.34 21.17 3.19
CA GLU A 20 5.46 21.50 2.28
C GLU A 20 6.58 20.46 2.39
N GLY A 21 6.30 19.26 1.90
CA GLY A 21 7.29 18.23 1.59
C GLY A 21 7.37 18.03 0.08
N GLY A 22 8.01 18.96 -0.63
CA GLY A 22 8.23 18.87 -2.07
C GLY A 22 8.86 17.54 -2.47
N CYS A 23 8.34 16.92 -3.53
CA CYS A 23 8.76 15.61 -4.03
C CYS A 23 10.12 15.74 -4.76
N PRO A 24 11.25 15.22 -4.24
CA PRO A 24 12.60 15.56 -4.72
C PRO A 24 13.14 14.62 -5.83
N TRP A 25 12.30 13.90 -6.57
CA TRP A 25 12.75 12.78 -7.41
C TRP A 25 13.19 13.21 -8.82
N GLY A 26 14.51 13.31 -9.01
CA GLY A 26 15.15 13.18 -10.32
C GLY A 26 15.03 11.75 -10.90
N PRO A 27 15.51 11.51 -12.13
CA PRO A 27 15.23 10.26 -12.85
C PRO A 27 16.20 9.17 -12.42
N LEU A 28 15.72 8.10 -11.78
CA LEU A 28 16.56 6.91 -11.49
C LEU A 28 15.77 5.61 -11.53
N VAL A 29 15.95 4.87 -12.63
CA VAL A 29 15.51 3.51 -12.99
C VAL A 29 15.56 2.48 -11.83
N GLY A 30 14.65 1.51 -11.84
CA GLY A 30 14.62 0.40 -10.88
C GLY A 30 13.22 -0.16 -10.66
N SER A 31 12.83 -1.11 -11.52
CA SER A 31 11.76 -2.08 -11.28
C SER A 31 12.38 -3.49 -11.23
N ASP A 32 11.63 -4.54 -10.88
CA ASP A 32 12.09 -5.93 -11.02
C ASP A 32 12.65 -6.29 -12.43
N ALA A 33 12.40 -5.45 -13.44
CA ALA A 33 13.00 -5.57 -14.78
C ALA A 33 14.52 -5.25 -14.79
N ASP A 34 15.04 -4.55 -13.79
CA ASP A 34 16.43 -4.09 -13.69
C ASP A 34 17.28 -4.95 -12.75
N ILE A 35 16.75 -6.06 -12.22
CA ILE A 35 17.59 -7.07 -11.59
C ILE A 35 18.48 -7.66 -12.68
N ASP A 36 19.73 -7.22 -12.69
CA ASP A 36 20.78 -7.67 -13.59
C ASP A 36 20.67 -9.20 -13.78
N PRO A 37 20.41 -9.72 -14.98
CA PRO A 37 20.34 -11.15 -15.23
C PRO A 37 21.66 -11.88 -14.89
N LYS A 38 22.77 -11.14 -14.73
CA LYS A 38 24.07 -11.64 -14.26
C LYS A 38 24.20 -11.62 -12.73
N ALA A 39 23.39 -10.86 -12.00
CA ALA A 39 23.36 -10.89 -10.55
C ALA A 39 22.76 -12.23 -10.10
N LYS A 40 23.63 -13.15 -9.69
CA LYS A 40 23.29 -14.48 -9.16
C LYS A 40 22.65 -14.38 -7.77
N ARG A 41 21.57 -13.60 -7.60
CA ARG A 41 20.79 -13.68 -6.37
C ARG A 41 20.11 -15.04 -6.34
N PRO A 42 20.33 -15.86 -5.30
CA PRO A 42 19.64 -17.13 -5.18
C PRO A 42 18.14 -16.88 -5.00
N TRP A 43 17.32 -17.66 -5.70
CA TRP A 43 15.87 -17.66 -5.50
C TRP A 43 15.53 -18.10 -4.08
N PRO A 44 14.47 -17.55 -3.48
CA PRO A 44 14.06 -17.95 -2.14
C PRO A 44 13.63 -19.42 -2.18
N LYS A 45 14.13 -20.20 -1.22
CA LYS A 45 13.78 -21.64 -1.08
C LYS A 45 12.52 -21.85 -0.24
N ARG A 46 12.15 -20.86 0.57
CA ARG A 46 10.93 -20.79 1.36
C ARG A 46 10.37 -19.37 1.31
N GLY A 47 9.11 -19.22 1.67
CA GLY A 47 8.51 -17.91 1.84
C GLY A 47 8.91 -17.27 3.17
N HIS A 48 8.86 -15.94 3.20
CA HIS A 48 9.02 -15.15 4.43
C HIS A 48 7.82 -15.37 5.36
N THR A 49 8.07 -15.60 6.65
CA THR A 49 7.00 -15.71 7.65
C THR A 49 6.35 -14.35 7.91
N TRP A 50 5.20 -14.34 8.59
CA TRP A 50 4.55 -13.09 8.96
C TRP A 50 5.46 -12.18 9.79
N GLU A 51 6.20 -12.75 10.73
CA GLU A 51 7.11 -12.03 11.62
C GLU A 51 8.27 -11.39 10.84
N GLU A 52 8.89 -12.14 9.91
CA GLU A 52 9.96 -11.62 9.05
C GLU A 52 9.45 -10.47 8.16
N LEU A 53 8.23 -10.59 7.64
CA LEU A 53 7.60 -9.55 6.83
C LEU A 53 7.33 -8.29 7.66
N VAL A 54 6.82 -8.45 8.89
CA VAL A 54 6.60 -7.32 9.81
C VAL A 54 7.92 -6.63 10.15
N GLU A 55 8.99 -7.39 10.41
CA GLU A 55 10.33 -6.81 10.63
C GLU A 55 10.81 -6.00 9.41
N MET A 56 10.67 -6.55 8.20
CA MET A 56 11.07 -5.84 6.97
C MET A 56 10.23 -4.59 6.70
N MET A 57 8.91 -4.64 6.93
CA MET A 57 8.03 -3.48 6.76
C MET A 57 8.30 -2.39 7.80
N ASN A 58 8.59 -2.76 9.05
CA ASN A 58 8.95 -1.82 10.11
C ASN A 58 10.32 -1.19 9.90
N ASP A 59 11.28 -1.96 9.38
CA ASP A 59 12.59 -1.43 8.99
C ASP A 59 12.44 -0.42 7.85
N GLY A 60 11.64 -0.75 6.83
CA GLY A 60 11.26 0.16 5.74
C GLY A 60 12.40 0.60 4.84
N SER A 61 13.65 0.17 5.10
CA SER A 61 14.78 0.51 4.24
C SER A 61 14.66 -0.19 2.89
N GLU A 62 15.22 0.44 1.86
CA GLU A 62 15.33 -0.16 0.53
C GLU A 62 16.03 -1.53 0.59
N GLY A 63 17.05 -1.69 1.46
CA GLY A 63 17.74 -2.96 1.64
C GLY A 63 16.87 -4.05 2.26
N ALA A 64 15.96 -3.71 3.18
CA ALA A 64 14.99 -4.65 3.73
C ALA A 64 13.92 -5.02 2.70
N LEU A 65 13.33 -4.02 2.03
CA LEU A 65 12.29 -4.25 1.03
C LEU A 65 12.82 -4.96 -0.23
N ALA A 66 14.09 -4.76 -0.60
CA ALA A 66 14.75 -5.48 -1.70
C ALA A 66 14.94 -6.99 -1.43
N LYS A 67 14.60 -7.48 -0.22
CA LYS A 67 14.54 -8.92 0.10
C LYS A 67 13.16 -9.52 -0.23
N LEU A 68 12.15 -8.69 -0.48
CA LEU A 68 10.81 -9.10 -0.91
C LEU A 68 10.85 -9.43 -2.40
N ILE A 69 11.45 -10.58 -2.71
CA ILE A 69 11.53 -11.13 -4.05
C ILE A 69 10.48 -12.24 -4.22
N ARG A 70 10.18 -12.57 -5.48
CA ARG A 70 9.25 -13.66 -5.82
C ARG A 70 9.93 -15.02 -5.81
N PHE A 71 9.14 -16.08 -5.69
CA PHE A 71 9.60 -17.40 -6.09
C PHE A 71 9.94 -17.41 -7.59
N LYS A 72 10.83 -18.34 -7.98
CA LYS A 72 11.30 -18.43 -9.37
C LYS A 72 10.15 -18.51 -10.37
N ASP A 73 9.16 -19.37 -10.12
CA ASP A 73 8.07 -19.59 -11.06
C ASP A 73 7.17 -18.35 -11.18
N GLU A 74 6.87 -17.68 -10.06
CA GLU A 74 6.13 -16.41 -10.07
C GLU A 74 6.91 -15.28 -10.75
N ALA A 75 8.23 -15.22 -10.58
CA ALA A 75 9.08 -14.27 -11.30
C ALA A 75 9.07 -14.52 -12.81
N LEU A 76 9.06 -15.79 -13.25
CA LEU A 76 8.96 -16.15 -14.66
C LEU A 76 7.58 -15.80 -15.24
N LYS A 77 6.51 -16.08 -14.51
CA LYS A 77 5.15 -15.66 -14.89
C LYS A 77 5.04 -14.14 -15.04
N TYR A 78 5.56 -13.40 -14.06
CA TYR A 78 5.59 -11.93 -14.10
C TYR A 78 6.33 -11.41 -15.34
N ARG A 79 7.50 -11.98 -15.65
CA ARG A 79 8.29 -11.61 -16.84
C ARG A 79 7.54 -11.90 -18.15
N ALA A 80 6.94 -13.09 -18.26
CA ALA A 80 6.15 -13.46 -19.42
C ALA A 80 4.93 -12.53 -19.60
N PHE A 81 4.21 -12.24 -18.52
CA PHE A 81 3.11 -11.29 -18.51
C PHE A 81 3.56 -9.87 -18.89
N ARG A 82 4.68 -9.40 -18.34
CA ARG A 82 5.21 -8.08 -18.70
C ARG A 82 5.54 -8.00 -20.19
N ALA A 83 6.14 -9.05 -20.74
CA ALA A 83 6.45 -9.14 -22.16
C ALA A 83 5.20 -9.22 -23.05
N SER A 84 4.06 -9.67 -22.53
CA SER A 84 2.80 -9.72 -23.29
C SER A 84 2.05 -8.39 -23.34
N ILE A 85 2.45 -7.38 -22.54
CA ILE A 85 1.85 -6.05 -22.59
C ILE A 85 2.53 -5.22 -23.68
N LYS A 86 1.76 -4.73 -24.65
CA LYS A 86 2.23 -3.76 -25.63
C LYS A 86 2.03 -2.35 -25.07
N GLY A 87 3.11 -1.56 -25.06
CA GLY A 87 3.09 -0.17 -24.57
C GLY A 87 3.46 -0.01 -23.09
N PRO A 88 3.24 1.19 -22.53
CA PRO A 88 3.55 1.51 -21.14
C PRO A 88 2.76 0.61 -20.16
N MET A 89 3.40 0.16 -19.08
CA MET A 89 2.70 -0.58 -18.02
C MET A 89 1.62 0.27 -17.35
N THR A 90 1.91 1.57 -17.24
CA THR A 90 1.03 2.58 -16.67
C THR A 90 -0.33 2.57 -17.35
N ASP A 91 -0.35 2.58 -18.68
CA ASP A 91 -1.60 2.60 -19.45
C ASP A 91 -2.42 1.32 -19.18
N TYR A 92 -1.77 0.16 -19.19
CA TYR A 92 -2.41 -1.11 -18.84
C TYR A 92 -3.03 -1.07 -17.44
N LEU A 93 -2.30 -0.56 -16.45
CA LEU A 93 -2.80 -0.51 -15.08
C LEU A 93 -3.92 0.51 -14.90
N LEU A 94 -3.85 1.66 -15.56
CA LEU A 94 -4.95 2.65 -15.57
C LEU A 94 -6.22 2.02 -16.14
N ALA A 95 -6.11 1.39 -17.30
CA ALA A 95 -7.25 0.77 -17.96
C ALA A 95 -7.81 -0.42 -17.17
N VAL A 96 -6.96 -1.34 -16.73
CA VAL A 96 -7.39 -2.64 -16.18
C VAL A 96 -7.56 -2.60 -14.67
N LYS A 97 -6.56 -2.13 -13.93
CA LYS A 97 -6.60 -2.16 -12.45
C LYS A 97 -7.39 -0.99 -11.91
N LEU A 98 -7.16 0.21 -12.42
CA LEU A 98 -7.93 1.40 -12.06
C LEU A 98 -9.21 1.54 -12.88
N ARG A 99 -9.52 0.63 -13.82
CA ARG A 99 -10.81 0.59 -14.54
C ARG A 99 -11.16 1.91 -15.24
N TYR A 100 -10.18 2.59 -15.82
CA TYR A 100 -10.45 3.74 -16.70
C TYR A 100 -11.10 3.32 -18.02
N ALA A 101 -10.94 2.05 -18.43
CA ALA A 101 -11.52 1.49 -19.63
C ALA A 101 -12.49 0.33 -19.30
N THR A 102 -13.59 0.23 -20.05
CA THR A 102 -14.42 -0.97 -20.11
C THR A 102 -13.74 -2.00 -20.99
N ASP A 103 -12.97 -2.88 -20.34
CA ASP A 103 -12.23 -4.03 -20.89
C ASP A 103 -11.15 -3.71 -21.95
N PRO A 104 -9.89 -4.13 -21.73
CA PRO A 104 -8.87 -4.02 -22.77
C PRO A 104 -9.10 -5.07 -23.87
N ASP A 105 -8.92 -4.67 -25.12
CA ASP A 105 -8.94 -5.60 -26.24
C ASP A 105 -7.71 -6.51 -26.22
N ARG A 106 -7.84 -7.68 -26.86
CA ARG A 106 -6.70 -8.53 -27.19
C ARG A 106 -6.43 -8.46 -28.68
N SER A 107 -5.20 -8.15 -29.05
CA SER A 107 -4.77 -8.24 -30.45
C SER A 107 -4.73 -9.70 -30.91
N THR A 108 -4.65 -9.89 -32.22
CA THR A 108 -4.61 -11.21 -32.87
C THR A 108 -3.44 -12.09 -32.44
N ASP A 109 -2.34 -11.49 -31.99
CA ASP A 109 -1.17 -12.16 -31.41
C ASP A 109 -1.24 -12.32 -29.88
N GLY A 110 -2.41 -12.09 -29.28
CA GLY A 110 -2.67 -12.34 -27.86
C GLY A 110 -2.16 -11.28 -26.89
N HIS A 111 -1.65 -10.15 -27.39
CA HIS A 111 -1.22 -9.03 -26.56
C HIS A 111 -2.41 -8.19 -26.10
N ILE A 112 -2.27 -7.55 -24.95
CA ILE A 112 -3.27 -6.63 -24.41
C ILE A 112 -3.08 -5.27 -25.09
N VAL A 113 -4.14 -4.74 -25.69
CA VAL A 113 -4.16 -3.44 -26.39
C VAL A 113 -5.31 -2.62 -25.81
N LEU A 114 -5.04 -1.35 -25.53
CA LEU A 114 -6.09 -0.43 -25.11
C LEU A 114 -6.79 0.14 -26.34
N ALA A 115 -8.11 0.20 -26.29
CA ALA A 115 -8.88 0.93 -27.30
C ALA A 115 -8.44 2.41 -27.34
N GLU A 116 -8.52 3.03 -28.51
CA GLU A 116 -8.25 4.46 -28.66
C GLU A 116 -9.24 5.27 -27.80
N GLY A 117 -8.75 6.25 -27.05
CA GLY A 117 -9.57 7.05 -26.11
C GLY A 117 -10.00 6.32 -24.84
N ALA A 118 -9.52 5.10 -24.58
CA ALA A 118 -9.90 4.31 -23.39
C ALA A 118 -9.61 4.99 -22.05
N LEU A 119 -8.69 5.95 -21.99
CA LEU A 119 -8.38 6.72 -20.78
C LEU A 119 -9.16 8.04 -20.66
N GLU A 120 -9.89 8.43 -21.72
CA GLU A 120 -10.64 9.69 -21.77
C GLU A 120 -12.08 9.53 -21.25
N GLN A 121 -12.56 8.30 -21.10
CA GLN A 121 -13.89 8.06 -20.58
C GLN A 121 -13.96 8.30 -19.06
N PRO A 122 -15.00 8.98 -18.56
CA PRO A 122 -15.22 9.06 -17.13
C PRO A 122 -15.42 7.64 -16.56
N PRO A 123 -15.01 7.40 -15.30
CA PRO A 123 -15.32 6.14 -14.64
C PRO A 123 -16.81 5.80 -14.79
N PRO A 124 -17.16 4.51 -15.01
CA PRO A 124 -18.52 4.06 -14.77
C PRO A 124 -18.95 4.49 -13.36
N ALA A 125 -20.17 5.02 -13.22
CA ALA A 125 -20.68 5.50 -11.92
C ALA A 125 -20.91 4.35 -10.92
N ASP A 126 -20.85 3.11 -11.41
CA ASP A 126 -21.32 1.87 -10.80
C ASP A 126 -20.24 0.78 -10.85
N ILE A 127 -18.96 1.13 -10.64
CA ILE A 127 -17.89 0.14 -10.61
C ILE A 127 -18.15 -0.88 -9.49
N ASP A 128 -18.78 -1.98 -9.86
CA ASP A 128 -19.07 -3.10 -8.97
C ASP A 128 -17.74 -3.71 -8.51
N GLY A 129 -17.45 -3.58 -7.22
CA GLY A 129 -16.18 -3.96 -6.59
C GLY A 129 -15.14 -2.85 -6.39
N GLY A 130 -15.36 -1.63 -6.88
CA GLY A 130 -14.61 -0.44 -6.47
C GLY A 130 -15.35 0.24 -5.33
N ARG A 131 -15.02 -0.04 -4.07
CA ARG A 131 -15.70 0.63 -2.95
C ARG A 131 -15.35 2.11 -2.99
N TYR A 132 -16.33 2.94 -3.33
CA TYR A 132 -16.27 4.37 -3.05
C TYR A 132 -16.25 4.54 -1.54
N MET A 133 -15.07 4.69 -0.95
CA MET A 133 -14.97 5.06 0.45
C MET A 133 -15.26 6.56 0.58
N PRO A 134 -16.30 6.98 1.33
CA PRO A 134 -16.63 8.40 1.48
C PRO A 134 -15.48 9.26 2.02
N ALA A 135 -14.50 8.65 2.71
CA ALA A 135 -13.29 9.30 3.19
C ALA A 135 -12.27 9.67 2.09
N LEU A 136 -12.47 9.18 0.86
CA LEU A 136 -11.58 9.33 -0.27
C LEU A 136 -12.20 10.20 -1.37
N ARG A 137 -13.08 11.15 -1.01
CA ARG A 137 -13.87 11.96 -1.97
C ARG A 137 -13.02 12.42 -3.16
N GLY A 138 -13.45 12.01 -4.35
CA GLY A 138 -12.80 12.39 -5.62
C GLY A 138 -11.52 11.61 -5.96
N ARG A 139 -11.15 10.59 -5.18
CA ARG A 139 -10.04 9.67 -5.48
C ARG A 139 -10.57 8.33 -5.93
N ARG A 140 -9.96 7.78 -6.97
CA ARG A 140 -10.18 6.39 -7.36
C ARG A 140 -9.22 5.50 -6.61
N VAL A 141 -9.77 4.55 -5.86
CA VAL A 141 -9.00 3.57 -5.10
C VAL A 141 -9.51 2.16 -5.40
N VAL A 142 -8.58 1.25 -5.71
CA VAL A 142 -8.93 -0.14 -6.03
C VAL A 142 -8.06 -1.09 -5.22
N TRP A 143 -8.73 -1.94 -4.44
CA TRP A 143 -8.11 -3.05 -3.73
C TRP A 143 -8.10 -4.30 -4.61
N THR A 144 -6.93 -4.91 -4.80
CA THR A 144 -6.79 -6.14 -5.61
C THR A 144 -5.87 -7.15 -4.96
N VAL A 145 -6.06 -8.44 -5.25
CA VAL A 145 -5.03 -9.45 -4.99
C VAL A 145 -3.85 -9.19 -5.93
N ASN A 146 -2.62 -9.31 -5.43
CA ASN A 146 -1.44 -9.20 -6.29
C ASN A 146 -1.36 -10.43 -7.19
N ASP A 147 -1.38 -10.22 -8.51
CA ASP A 147 -1.31 -11.31 -9.49
C ASP A 147 0.03 -12.05 -9.43
N PHE A 148 1.09 -11.39 -8.93
CA PHE A 148 2.46 -11.92 -8.85
C PHE A 148 3.02 -11.71 -7.43
N PRO A 149 2.54 -12.48 -6.45
CA PRO A 149 2.90 -12.28 -5.05
C PRO A 149 4.38 -12.54 -4.78
N TYR A 150 4.93 -11.88 -3.76
CA TYR A 150 6.26 -12.18 -3.23
C TYR A 150 6.33 -13.58 -2.62
N ALA A 151 7.55 -14.07 -2.40
CA ALA A 151 7.78 -15.34 -1.74
C ALA A 151 7.42 -15.24 -0.25
N MET A 152 6.17 -15.59 0.09
CA MET A 152 5.66 -15.55 1.46
C MET A 152 5.25 -16.94 1.93
N ALA A 153 5.25 -17.13 3.25
CA ALA A 153 4.84 -18.38 3.86
C ALA A 153 3.35 -18.67 3.60
N PRO A 154 2.93 -19.95 3.62
CA PRO A 154 1.52 -20.31 3.48
C PRO A 154 0.63 -19.56 4.48
N GLY A 155 -0.53 -19.07 4.01
CA GLY A 155 -1.48 -18.30 4.83
C GLY A 155 -1.23 -16.80 4.87
N VAL A 156 -0.09 -16.31 4.36
CA VAL A 156 0.13 -14.88 4.12
C VAL A 156 -0.44 -14.51 2.76
N GLU A 157 -1.30 -13.50 2.74
CA GLU A 157 -1.94 -12.97 1.54
C GLU A 157 -1.30 -11.63 1.16
N HIS A 158 -1.24 -11.34 -0.14
CA HIS A 158 -0.64 -10.12 -0.68
C HIS A 158 -1.58 -9.43 -1.65
N HIS A 159 -1.89 -8.19 -1.29
CA HIS A 159 -2.79 -7.32 -2.02
C HIS A 159 -2.04 -6.06 -2.47
N VAL A 160 -2.60 -5.41 -3.48
CA VAL A 160 -2.16 -4.10 -3.94
C VAL A 160 -3.35 -3.15 -3.86
N LEU A 161 -3.11 -2.04 -3.16
CA LEU A 161 -4.01 -0.90 -3.11
C LEU A 161 -3.55 0.13 -4.13
N TRP A 162 -4.29 0.25 -5.24
CA TRP A 162 -4.04 1.22 -6.30
C TRP A 162 -4.78 2.51 -6.01
N SER A 163 -4.18 3.66 -6.33
CA SER A 163 -4.84 4.96 -6.24
C SER A 163 -4.37 5.89 -7.36
N ASP A 164 -5.28 6.74 -7.84
CA ASP A 164 -4.98 7.83 -8.80
C ASP A 164 -4.21 9.01 -8.17
N GLY A 165 -3.86 8.90 -6.89
CA GLY A 165 -2.90 9.76 -6.22
C GLY A 165 -2.49 9.20 -4.85
N PRO A 166 -1.46 9.77 -4.23
CA PRO A 166 -0.99 9.32 -2.92
C PRO A 166 -2.08 9.35 -1.86
N LEU A 167 -2.22 8.27 -1.10
CA LEU A 167 -3.09 8.22 0.07
C LEU A 167 -2.31 8.59 1.33
N THR A 168 -2.97 9.27 2.26
CA THR A 168 -2.43 9.46 3.60
C THR A 168 -2.43 8.13 4.36
N ARG A 169 -1.65 8.03 5.43
CA ARG A 169 -1.66 6.86 6.32
C ARG A 169 -3.06 6.54 6.84
N SER A 170 -3.82 7.54 7.30
CA SER A 170 -5.17 7.32 7.81
C SER A 170 -6.13 6.79 6.75
N GLN A 171 -6.03 7.30 5.52
CA GLN A 171 -6.79 6.81 4.38
C GLN A 171 -6.47 5.35 4.06
N LEU A 172 -5.19 5.00 3.91
CA LEU A 172 -4.76 3.63 3.66
C LEU A 172 -5.22 2.69 4.78
N CYS A 173 -5.00 3.07 6.04
CA CYS A 173 -5.41 2.27 7.18
C CYS A 173 -6.93 2.03 7.22
N ALA A 174 -7.73 3.03 6.84
CA ALA A 174 -9.18 2.89 6.76
C ALA A 174 -9.58 1.87 5.68
N VAL A 175 -8.98 1.92 4.49
CA VAL A 175 -9.23 0.92 3.44
C VAL A 175 -8.80 -0.47 3.90
N ALA A 176 -7.56 -0.61 4.38
CA ALA A 176 -7.02 -1.90 4.79
C ALA A 176 -7.82 -2.53 5.93
N SER A 177 -8.25 -1.74 6.92
CA SER A 177 -9.08 -2.24 8.03
C SER A 177 -10.45 -2.74 7.54
N ALA A 178 -11.06 -2.06 6.58
CA ALA A 178 -12.33 -2.48 6.00
C ALA A 178 -12.20 -3.74 5.13
N GLU A 179 -11.10 -3.88 4.38
CA GLU A 179 -10.86 -5.03 3.49
C GLU A 179 -10.27 -6.26 4.23
N ARG A 180 -9.76 -6.06 5.45
CA ARG A 180 -9.06 -7.09 6.24
C ARG A 180 -9.59 -7.22 7.67
N GLU A 181 -10.90 -7.14 7.82
CA GLU A 181 -11.55 -7.45 9.10
C GLU A 181 -11.20 -8.87 9.55
N GLY A 182 -10.73 -9.04 10.79
CA GLY A 182 -10.31 -10.33 11.34
C GLY A 182 -8.90 -10.80 10.95
N TYR A 183 -8.13 -9.96 10.28
CA TYR A 183 -6.74 -10.23 9.90
C TYR A 183 -5.77 -9.30 10.61
N LYS A 184 -4.55 -9.80 10.84
CA LYS A 184 -3.37 -8.95 11.05
C LYS A 184 -2.90 -8.48 9.70
N TRP A 185 -2.57 -7.19 9.56
CA TRP A 185 -2.11 -6.66 8.29
C TRP A 185 -1.02 -5.60 8.46
N GLY A 186 -0.21 -5.42 7.44
CA GLY A 186 0.83 -4.40 7.36
C GLY A 186 0.97 -3.95 5.92
N TYR A 187 1.54 -2.78 5.70
CA TYR A 187 1.69 -2.23 4.36
C TYR A 187 3.05 -1.58 4.15
N PHE A 188 3.41 -1.42 2.88
CA PHE A 188 4.56 -0.61 2.48
C PHE A 188 4.33 -0.09 1.06
N VAL A 189 4.98 1.02 0.75
CA VAL A 189 5.10 1.53 -0.61
C VAL A 189 6.55 1.27 -1.01
N ASN A 190 6.77 0.60 -2.14
CA ASN A 190 8.13 0.38 -2.62
C ASN A 190 8.83 1.73 -2.82
N PRO A 191 10.11 1.87 -2.43
CA PRO A 191 10.87 3.06 -2.77
C PRO A 191 11.01 3.17 -4.31
N PRO A 192 11.27 4.38 -4.86
CA PRO A 192 11.28 4.59 -6.31
C PRO A 192 12.16 3.59 -7.08
N SER A 193 13.34 3.25 -6.55
CA SER A 193 14.29 2.28 -7.13
C SER A 193 13.80 0.82 -7.14
N LEU A 194 12.68 0.52 -6.50
CA LEU A 194 12.06 -0.81 -6.48
C LEU A 194 10.65 -0.82 -7.10
N GLN A 195 10.12 0.32 -7.51
CA GLN A 195 8.77 0.41 -8.07
C GLN A 195 8.73 -0.06 -9.52
N SER A 196 7.82 -0.98 -9.81
CA SER A 196 7.56 -1.41 -11.19
C SER A 196 6.84 -0.38 -12.04
N VAL A 197 6.01 0.46 -11.43
CA VAL A 197 5.25 1.54 -12.08
C VAL A 197 5.28 2.74 -11.15
N ARG A 198 5.79 3.87 -11.62
CA ARG A 198 6.04 5.05 -10.76
C ARG A 198 4.98 6.12 -10.91
N GLU A 199 4.31 6.11 -12.05
CA GLU A 199 3.30 7.05 -12.46
C GLU A 199 1.97 6.80 -11.73
N ILE A 200 1.79 5.62 -11.14
CA ILE A 200 0.58 5.24 -10.41
C ILE A 200 0.96 4.89 -8.98
N TRP A 201 0.38 5.61 -8.04
CA TRP A 201 0.59 5.32 -6.63
C TRP A 201 -0.03 3.98 -6.27
N HIS A 202 0.74 3.15 -5.56
CA HIS A 202 0.25 1.89 -5.04
C HIS A 202 0.97 1.50 -3.75
N ALA A 203 0.23 0.85 -2.86
CA ALA A 203 0.79 0.24 -1.65
C ALA A 203 0.60 -1.27 -1.71
N HIS A 204 1.62 -1.99 -1.25
CA HIS A 204 1.54 -3.42 -0.99
C HIS A 204 0.95 -3.63 0.39
N VAL A 205 -0.09 -4.44 0.51
CA VAL A 205 -0.70 -4.79 1.79
C VAL A 205 -0.60 -6.29 2.00
N LEU A 206 0.11 -6.68 3.05
CA LEU A 206 0.30 -8.07 3.45
C LEU A 206 -0.59 -8.38 4.64
N SER A 207 -1.19 -9.56 4.66
CA SER A 207 -2.12 -9.94 5.73
C SER A 207 -2.09 -11.42 6.05
N VAL A 208 -2.36 -11.77 7.30
CA VAL A 208 -2.52 -13.15 7.76
C VAL A 208 -3.74 -13.23 8.68
N ARG A 209 -4.49 -14.34 8.62
CA ARG A 209 -5.61 -14.56 9.54
C ARG A 209 -5.12 -14.63 10.98
N GLY A 210 -5.80 -13.94 11.89
CA GLY A 210 -5.53 -14.03 13.32
C GLY A 210 -5.95 -12.80 14.12
N GLN A 211 -6.19 -12.99 15.42
CA GLN A 211 -6.49 -11.90 16.37
C GLN A 211 -5.21 -11.41 17.09
N PRO A 212 -5.19 -10.13 17.56
CA PRO A 212 -6.20 -9.11 17.30
C PRO A 212 -6.11 -8.56 15.86
N PRO A 213 -7.24 -8.21 15.23
CA PRO A 213 -7.25 -7.53 13.94
C PRO A 213 -6.64 -6.14 14.11
N GLY A 214 -5.80 -5.73 13.16
CA GLY A 214 -5.15 -4.42 13.23
C GLY A 214 -3.86 -4.34 12.43
N CYS A 215 -3.38 -3.10 12.31
CA CYS A 215 -2.09 -2.82 11.67
C CYS A 215 -0.97 -3.36 12.57
N ALA A 216 -0.14 -4.27 12.07
CA ALA A 216 1.05 -4.74 12.77
C ALA A 216 2.16 -3.67 12.85
N LEU A 217 1.99 -2.55 12.14
CA LEU A 217 2.91 -1.41 12.13
C LEU A 217 2.56 -0.41 13.24
N GLU A 218 2.50 -0.86 14.49
CA GLU A 218 2.41 0.02 15.66
C GLU A 218 3.76 0.23 16.35
N GLY A 219 4.86 -0.27 15.77
CA GLY A 219 6.20 -0.30 16.35
C GLY A 219 6.99 1.02 16.40
N GLY A 220 6.34 2.18 16.38
CA GLY A 220 7.00 3.50 16.47
C GLY A 220 7.20 4.05 17.88
N GLY A 221 6.75 3.35 18.92
CA GLY A 221 6.91 3.76 20.30
C GLY A 221 7.18 2.58 21.21
N ARG A 222 8.42 2.44 21.70
CA ARG A 222 8.69 1.63 22.88
C ARG A 222 7.99 2.27 24.08
N THR A 223 6.71 1.99 24.30
CA THR A 223 6.15 2.07 25.65
C THR A 223 6.73 0.88 26.39
N THR A 224 7.82 1.13 27.11
CA THR A 224 8.22 0.25 28.19
C THR A 224 7.00 0.09 29.11
N PRO A 225 6.60 -1.15 29.48
CA PRO A 225 5.60 -1.30 30.52
C PRO A 225 6.12 -0.58 31.76
N PRO A 226 5.27 0.17 32.50
CA PRO A 226 5.70 0.83 33.71
C PRO A 226 6.30 -0.24 34.62
N ARG A 227 7.61 -0.10 34.91
CA ARG A 227 8.23 -0.88 35.98
C ARG A 227 7.44 -0.53 37.22
N HIS A 228 6.69 -1.50 37.75
CA HIS A 228 6.15 -1.40 39.10
C HIS A 228 7.33 -1.10 40.02
N ARG A 229 7.41 0.17 40.45
CA ARG A 229 8.35 0.60 41.47
C ARG A 229 7.91 -0.15 42.72
N GLY A 230 8.70 -1.13 43.12
CA GLY A 230 8.47 -1.93 44.32
C GLY A 230 8.16 -1.01 45.49
N LEU A 231 7.08 -1.35 46.20
CA LEU A 231 6.78 -0.77 47.50
C LEU A 231 8.02 -0.94 48.40
N PRO A 232 8.50 0.12 49.07
CA PRO A 232 9.50 -0.04 50.10
C PRO A 232 8.88 -0.82 51.26
N SER A 233 9.40 -2.03 51.48
CA SER A 233 9.26 -2.76 52.73
C SER A 233 9.96 -1.95 53.82
N GLY A 234 9.17 -1.35 54.72
CA GLY A 234 9.76 -0.60 55.83
C GLY A 234 8.70 0.03 56.71
N LEU A 235 7.97 -0.79 57.45
CA LEU A 235 7.35 -0.36 58.70
C LEU A 235 7.78 -1.35 59.77
N ARG A 236 8.62 -0.80 60.66
CA ARG A 236 9.15 -1.41 61.88
C ARG A 236 8.02 -1.62 62.88
N GLU A 237 8.21 -2.65 63.68
CA GLU A 237 7.64 -2.77 65.02
C GLU A 237 7.96 -1.51 65.84
N ASP A 238 6.96 -1.00 66.54
CA ASP A 238 7.11 -0.45 67.88
C ASP A 238 5.72 -0.34 68.54
N THR A 239 5.67 -0.75 69.80
CA THR A 239 4.57 -0.85 70.78
C THR A 239 3.57 -2.00 70.67
#